data_AF-A0A5N6P1N2-F1
#
_entry.id   AF-A0A5N6P1N2-F1
#
_cell.length_a   1.000
_cell.length_b   1.000
_cell.length_c   1.000
_cell.angle_alpha   90.00
_cell.angle_beta   90.00
_cell.angle_gamma   90.00
#
_symmetry.space_group_name_H-M   'P 1'
#
loop_
_entity.id
_entity.type
_entity.pdbx_description
1 polymer ?
#
loop_
_entity_poly.entity_id
_entity_poly.type
_entity_poly.pdbx_seq_one_letter_code
_entity_poly.pdbx_strand_id
1 'polypeptide(L)'
;MVDMIDDLPAIEPRRPPVSGRPGNRRAGAAAAGRWPEPIQEEPVQSPPHKEEPPQHPPHVYHAVCLTEPLEALLHHIAARCDETAQRMARVERRLDRYEDLVQWTVASEHTQRDGTQLPP
;
A
#
# COMPACT_ATOMS: atom_id res chain seq x y z
N MET A 1 4.95 21.48 36.32
CA MET A 1 4.45 20.12 36.01
C MET A 1 4.53 19.95 34.51
N VAL A 2 5.73 19.64 34.04
CA VAL A 2 6.09 19.30 32.66
C VAL A 2 7.11 18.17 32.80
N ASP A 3 7.10 17.23 31.85
CA ASP A 3 7.97 16.06 31.68
C ASP A 3 7.65 14.80 32.51
N MET A 4 6.87 13.92 31.87
CA MET A 4 6.78 12.48 32.17
C MET A 4 6.79 11.66 30.87
N ILE A 5 7.54 12.09 29.86
CA ILE A 5 7.76 11.32 28.60
C ILE A 5 9.25 10.98 28.44
N ASP A 6 9.94 10.67 29.53
CA ASP A 6 11.36 10.26 29.49
C ASP A 6 11.62 9.03 30.36
N ASP A 7 10.77 8.00 30.24
CA ASP A 7 11.09 6.68 30.82
C ASP A 7 10.45 5.53 30.03
N LEU A 8 10.68 5.52 28.72
CA LEU A 8 10.62 4.26 27.98
C LEU A 8 12.07 3.73 27.89
N PRO A 9 12.35 2.50 28.37
CA PRO A 9 13.69 1.96 28.24
C PRO A 9 14.03 1.89 26.76
N ALA A 10 15.18 2.44 26.37
CA ALA A 10 15.72 2.29 25.04
C ALA A 10 15.76 0.80 24.71
N ILE A 11 14.87 0.36 23.82
CA ILE A 11 14.88 -1.01 23.32
C ILE A 11 16.13 -1.11 22.46
N GLU A 12 17.24 -1.51 23.07
CA GLU A 12 18.45 -1.85 22.33
C GLU A 12 18.08 -2.97 21.34
N PRO A 13 18.43 -2.82 20.05
CA PRO A 13 18.17 -3.85 19.07
C PRO A 13 19.01 -5.07 19.44
N ARG A 14 18.34 -6.10 19.97
CA ARG A 14 18.95 -7.39 20.28
C ARG A 14 19.62 -7.92 19.01
N ARG A 15 20.95 -7.99 19.03
CA ARG A 15 21.71 -8.71 18.00
C ARG A 15 21.27 -10.18 18.02
N PRO A 16 20.99 -10.79 16.86
CA PRO A 16 20.70 -12.22 16.80
C PRO A 16 21.92 -13.02 17.29
N PRO A 17 21.71 -14.19 17.91
CA PRO A 17 22.81 -14.99 18.41
C PRO A 17 23.76 -15.35 17.26
N VAL A 18 25.03 -14.97 17.42
CA VAL A 18 26.15 -15.43 16.61
C VAL A 18 26.29 -16.93 16.86
N SER A 19 25.63 -17.73 16.02
CA SER A 19 25.98 -19.13 15.86
C SER A 19 27.25 -19.19 15.02
N GLY A 20 28.38 -19.34 15.70
CA GLY A 20 29.67 -19.53 15.05
C GLY A 20 29.77 -20.92 14.45
N ARG A 21 30.09 -21.00 13.16
CA ARG A 21 31.32 -21.67 12.68
C ARG A 21 31.68 -21.25 11.26
N PRO A 22 32.99 -21.25 10.93
CA PRO A 22 33.55 -20.39 9.91
C PRO A 22 33.70 -21.05 8.54
N GLY A 23 33.80 -20.22 7.52
CA GLY A 23 34.61 -20.50 6.33
C GLY A 23 33.84 -20.84 5.07
N ASN A 24 33.49 -19.82 4.28
CA ASN A 24 34.20 -19.64 3.02
C ASN A 24 33.97 -18.25 2.43
N ARG A 25 35.08 -17.51 2.29
CA ARG A 25 35.17 -16.31 1.47
C ARG A 25 35.06 -16.72 0.00
N ARG A 26 34.00 -16.30 -0.68
CA ARG A 26 34.09 -15.83 -2.07
C ARG A 26 33.39 -14.49 -2.16
N ALA A 27 34.19 -13.46 -2.27
CA ALA A 27 33.75 -12.15 -2.72
C ALA A 27 33.36 -12.25 -4.21
N GLY A 28 32.27 -11.62 -4.60
CA GLY A 28 31.95 -11.41 -6.00
C GLY A 28 30.49 -11.09 -6.26
N ALA A 29 30.24 -9.83 -6.63
CA ALA A 29 29.02 -9.26 -7.20
C ALA A 29 27.84 -9.00 -6.24
N ALA A 30 27.73 -7.72 -5.87
CA ALA A 30 26.51 -7.11 -5.40
C ALA A 30 25.37 -7.37 -6.41
N ALA A 31 24.43 -8.25 -6.07
CA ALA A 31 23.16 -8.33 -6.75
C ALA A 31 22.29 -7.14 -6.30
N ALA A 32 22.57 -5.98 -6.89
CA ALA A 32 21.61 -4.90 -7.00
C ALA A 32 20.31 -5.46 -7.58
N GLY A 33 19.18 -4.99 -7.06
CA GLY A 33 17.84 -5.47 -7.39
C GLY A 33 17.54 -5.47 -8.88
N ARG A 34 17.82 -6.59 -9.55
CA ARG A 34 17.18 -6.95 -10.80
C ARG A 34 15.94 -7.75 -10.43
N TRP A 35 14.77 -7.13 -10.57
CA TRP A 35 13.61 -7.92 -10.97
C TRP A 35 14.04 -8.81 -12.14
N PRO A 36 13.75 -10.13 -12.15
CA PRO A 36 13.91 -10.93 -13.36
C PRO A 36 13.25 -10.18 -14.51
N GLU A 37 13.99 -10.02 -15.62
CA GLU A 37 13.37 -9.40 -16.79
C GLU A 37 12.13 -10.20 -17.17
N PRO A 38 11.03 -9.52 -17.56
CA PRO A 38 9.85 -10.21 -18.05
C PRO A 38 10.28 -11.19 -19.13
N ILE A 39 9.88 -12.46 -18.98
CA ILE A 39 10.15 -13.47 -19.99
C ILE A 39 9.49 -12.96 -21.27
N GLN A 40 10.29 -12.73 -22.31
CA GLN A 40 9.77 -12.45 -23.65
C GLN A 40 9.10 -13.75 -24.12
N GLU A 41 7.77 -13.76 -24.14
CA GLU A 41 6.98 -14.85 -24.70
C GLU A 41 7.18 -14.85 -26.22
N GLU A 42 8.24 -15.52 -26.69
CA GLU A 42 8.26 -15.99 -28.08
C GLU A 42 7.03 -16.88 -28.27
N PRO A 43 6.24 -16.69 -29.34
CA PRO A 43 5.09 -17.55 -29.60
C PRO A 43 5.61 -18.94 -29.93
N VAL A 44 5.73 -19.77 -28.90
CA VAL A 44 5.91 -21.20 -29.03
C VAL A 44 4.70 -21.67 -29.82
N GLN A 45 4.93 -22.13 -31.05
CA GLN A 45 3.90 -22.82 -31.81
C GLN A 45 3.62 -24.13 -31.07
N SER A 46 2.67 -24.06 -30.14
CA SER A 46 2.07 -25.23 -29.51
C SER A 46 1.51 -26.10 -30.63
N PRO A 47 1.76 -27.42 -30.63
CA PRO A 47 1.01 -28.35 -31.47
C PRO A 47 -0.49 -28.07 -31.29
N PRO A 48 -1.34 -28.31 -32.31
CA PRO A 48 -2.78 -28.01 -32.23
C PRO A 48 -3.36 -28.62 -30.96
N HIS A 49 -3.57 -27.76 -29.96
CA HIS A 49 -4.06 -28.17 -28.66
C HIS A 49 -5.52 -28.55 -28.91
N LYS A 50 -5.83 -29.84 -28.86
CA LYS A 50 -7.19 -30.25 -28.58
C LYS A 50 -7.44 -29.78 -27.16
N GLU A 51 -8.09 -28.63 -27.04
CA GLU A 51 -8.50 -28.01 -25.80
C GLU A 51 -9.68 -28.83 -25.27
N GLU A 52 -9.40 -30.04 -24.77
CA GLU A 52 -10.35 -30.68 -23.87
C GLU A 52 -10.40 -29.82 -22.62
N PRO A 53 -11.58 -29.32 -22.23
CA PRO A 53 -11.69 -28.53 -21.00
C PRO A 53 -11.17 -29.40 -19.85
N PRO A 54 -10.32 -28.85 -18.95
CA PRO A 54 -9.90 -29.60 -17.78
C PRO A 54 -11.16 -30.02 -17.02
N GLN A 55 -11.43 -31.33 -17.03
CA GLN A 55 -12.59 -31.92 -16.37
C GLN A 55 -12.33 -31.90 -14.86
N HIS A 56 -12.42 -30.71 -14.26
CA HIS A 56 -12.48 -30.59 -12.81
C HIS A 56 -13.78 -31.26 -12.35
N PRO A 57 -13.75 -32.14 -11.34
CA PRO A 57 -14.97 -32.58 -10.69
C PRO A 57 -15.78 -31.35 -10.27
N PRO A 58 -17.13 -31.40 -10.32
CA PRO A 58 -17.94 -30.29 -9.88
C PRO A 58 -17.54 -29.91 -8.45
N HIS A 59 -16.94 -28.73 -8.28
CA HIS A 59 -16.56 -28.24 -6.97
C HIS A 59 -17.84 -27.95 -6.18
N VAL A 60 -18.21 -28.88 -5.30
CA VAL A 60 -19.32 -28.70 -4.37
C VAL A 60 -18.80 -27.88 -3.21
N TYR A 61 -19.13 -26.59 -3.20
CA TYR A 61 -18.86 -25.73 -2.05
C TYR A 61 -19.89 -26.01 -0.95
N HIS A 62 -19.40 -26.46 0.20
CA HIS A 62 -20.23 -26.54 1.41
C HIS A 62 -20.13 -25.22 2.16
N ALA A 63 -21.27 -24.66 2.56
CA ALA A 63 -21.29 -23.51 3.45
C ALA A 63 -20.72 -23.93 4.82
N VAL A 64 -19.72 -23.19 5.29
CA VAL A 64 -19.11 -23.39 6.61
C VAL A 64 -19.44 -22.19 7.47
N CYS A 65 -20.02 -22.43 8.65
CA CYS A 65 -20.21 -21.38 9.64
C CYS A 65 -18.84 -20.99 10.22
N LEU A 66 -18.59 -19.69 10.31
CA LEU A 66 -17.45 -19.19 11.05
C LEU A 66 -17.65 -19.50 12.54
N THR A 67 -16.56 -19.75 13.23
CA THR A 67 -16.59 -19.83 14.68
C THR A 67 -16.71 -18.42 15.26
N GLU A 68 -17.41 -18.27 16.38
CA GLU A 68 -17.58 -16.98 17.07
C GLU A 68 -16.26 -16.19 17.23
N PRO A 69 -15.10 -16.79 17.60
CA PRO A 69 -13.86 -16.03 17.71
C PRO A 69 -13.32 -15.52 16.36
N LEU A 70 -13.52 -16.29 15.29
CA LEU A 70 -13.08 -15.90 13.95
C LEU A 70 -13.96 -14.79 13.40
N GLU A 71 -15.27 -14.87 13.60
CA GLU A 71 -16.21 -13.81 13.25
C GLU A 71 -15.90 -12.51 14.01
N ALA A 72 -15.66 -12.59 15.32
CA ALA A 72 -15.27 -11.44 16.12
C ALA A 72 -13.95 -10.80 15.65
N LEU A 73 -12.96 -11.62 15.25
CA LEU A 73 -11.70 -11.12 14.69
C LEU A 73 -11.92 -10.40 13.37
N LEU A 74 -12.76 -10.94 12.48
CA LEU A 74 -13.08 -10.32 11.20
C LEU A 74 -13.82 -8.99 11.40
N HIS A 75 -14.76 -8.92 12.35
CA HIS A 75 -15.41 -7.67 12.72
C HIS A 75 -14.44 -6.63 13.26
N HIS A 76 -13.47 -7.04 14.08
CA HIS A 76 -12.44 -6.14 14.57
C HIS A 76 -11.56 -5.58 13.42
N ILE A 77 -11.18 -6.43 12.47
CA ILE A 77 -10.43 -6.00 11.28
C ILE A 77 -11.27 -5.03 10.45
N ALA A 78 -12.54 -5.35 10.19
CA ALA A 78 -13.45 -4.49 9.44
C ALA A 78 -13.61 -3.11 10.10
N ALA A 79 -13.83 -3.07 11.42
CA ALA A 79 -13.92 -1.82 12.16
C ALA A 79 -12.65 -0.96 12.04
N ARG A 80 -11.47 -1.59 12.11
CA ARG A 80 -10.19 -0.89 11.91
C ARG A 80 -10.04 -0.36 10.48
N CYS A 81 -10.48 -1.13 9.48
CA CYS A 81 -10.54 -0.65 8.10
C CYS A 81 -11.45 0.58 7.98
N ASP A 82 -12.64 0.55 8.57
CA ASP A 82 -13.57 1.67 8.53
C ASP A 82 -13.01 2.93 9.20
N GLU A 83 -12.33 2.80 10.34
CA GLU A 83 -11.64 3.92 11.00
C GLU A 83 -10.61 4.58 10.07
N THR A 84 -9.81 3.76 9.37
CA THR A 84 -8.83 4.27 8.41
C THR A 84 -9.50 4.96 7.22
N ALA A 85 -10.55 4.36 6.66
CA ALA A 85 -11.34 4.97 5.59
C ALA A 85 -11.95 6.30 6.01
N GLN A 86 -12.53 6.37 7.21
CA GLN A 86 -13.08 7.62 7.76
C GLN A 86 -12.00 8.68 7.96
N ARG A 87 -10.79 8.29 8.42
CA ARG A 87 -9.67 9.21 8.56
C ARG A 87 -9.25 9.80 7.21
N MET A 88 -9.15 8.97 6.17
CA MET A 88 -8.83 9.42 4.82
C MET A 88 -9.89 10.37 4.28
N ALA A 89 -11.18 10.01 4.39
CA ALA A 89 -12.28 10.86 3.94
C ALA A 89 -12.29 12.24 4.65
N ARG A 90 -11.88 12.31 5.92
CA ARG A 90 -11.74 13.60 6.63
C ARG A 90 -10.57 14.43 6.08
N VAL A 91 -9.48 13.78 5.68
CA VAL A 91 -8.33 14.45 5.07
C VAL A 91 -8.68 14.96 3.68
N GLU A 92 -9.32 14.13 2.85
CA GLU A 92 -9.80 14.51 1.51
C GLU A 92 -10.70 15.74 1.58
N ARG A 93 -11.73 15.71 2.42
CA ARG A 93 -12.60 16.90 2.62
C ARG A 93 -11.86 18.14 3.07
N ARG A 94 -10.74 18.00 3.79
CA ARG A 94 -9.89 19.15 4.17
C ARG A 94 -9.11 19.66 2.96
N LEU A 95 -8.59 18.77 2.14
CA LEU A 95 -7.90 19.12 0.90
C LEU A 95 -8.82 19.83 -0.07
N ASP A 96 -10.05 19.36 -0.25
CA ASP A 96 -11.05 20.01 -1.12
C ASP A 96 -11.25 21.48 -0.71
N ARG A 97 -11.37 21.75 0.61
CA ARG A 97 -11.50 23.13 1.10
C ARG A 97 -10.26 23.98 0.85
N TYR A 98 -9.07 23.39 0.91
CA TYR A 98 -7.84 24.12 0.60
C TYR A 98 -7.74 24.39 -0.91
N GLU A 99 -8.16 23.45 -1.75
CA GLU A 99 -8.26 23.65 -3.19
C GLU A 99 -9.21 24.80 -3.52
N ASP A 100 -10.40 24.83 -2.92
CA ASP A 100 -11.36 25.95 -3.09
C ASP A 100 -10.75 27.31 -2.72
N LEU A 101 -10.02 27.38 -1.60
CA LEU A 101 -9.37 28.62 -1.15
C LEU A 101 -8.27 29.08 -2.12
N VAL A 102 -7.47 28.13 -2.64
CA VAL A 102 -6.44 28.43 -3.64
C VAL A 102 -7.10 28.93 -4.92
N GLN A 103 -8.12 28.24 -5.42
CA GLN A 103 -8.86 28.64 -6.61
C GLN A 103 -9.47 30.04 -6.46
N TRP A 104 -10.08 30.33 -5.31
CA TRP A 104 -10.65 31.65 -5.03
C TRP A 104 -9.59 32.75 -5.01
N THR A 105 -8.44 32.48 -4.40
CA THR A 105 -7.32 33.43 -4.34
C THR A 105 -6.78 33.72 -5.73
N VAL A 106 -6.55 32.67 -6.53
CA VAL A 106 -6.08 32.78 -7.92
C VAL A 106 -7.08 33.58 -8.75
N ALA A 107 -8.38 33.27 -8.69
CA ALA A 107 -9.41 34.00 -9.42
C ALA A 107 -9.49 35.49 -9.01
N SER A 108 -9.39 35.77 -7.71
CA SER A 108 -9.41 37.14 -7.19
C SER A 108 -8.19 37.94 -7.66
N GLU A 109 -7.01 37.31 -7.70
CA GLU A 109 -5.80 37.96 -8.21
C GLU A 109 -5.87 38.25 -9.72
N HIS A 110 -6.42 37.33 -10.52
CA HIS A 110 -6.61 37.55 -11.95
C HIS A 110 -7.56 38.72 -12.22
N THR A 111 -8.70 38.77 -11.53
CA THR A 111 -9.65 39.88 -11.67
C THR A 111 -9.05 41.23 -11.27
N GLN A 112 -8.18 41.27 -10.25
CA GLN A 112 -7.46 42.48 -9.87
C GLN A 112 -6.48 42.96 -10.96
N ARG A 113 -5.77 42.03 -11.61
CA ARG A 113 -4.85 42.36 -12.71
C ARG A 113 -5.57 42.77 -13.99
N ASP A 114 -6.67 42.12 -14.32
CA ASP A 114 -7.45 42.45 -15.51
C ASP A 114 -8.14 43.81 -15.37
N GLY A 115 -8.62 44.15 -14.16
CA GLY A 115 -9.19 45.47 -13.87
C GLY A 115 -8.20 46.64 -13.91
N THR A 116 -6.89 46.37 -13.81
CA THR A 116 -5.82 47.38 -13.93
C THR A 116 -5.29 47.54 -15.36
N GLN A 117 -5.70 46.68 -16.30
CA GLN A 117 -5.38 46.76 -17.73
C GLN A 117 -6.50 47.40 -18.59
N LEU A 118 -7.34 48.25 -18.00
CA LEU A 118 -8.30 49.03 -18.78
C LEU A 118 -7.55 49.93 -19.79
N PRO A 119 -7.96 49.98 -21.07
CA PRO A 119 -7.33 50.87 -22.04
C PRO A 119 -7.58 52.34 -21.66
N PRO A 120 -6.66 53.24 -22.05
CA PRO A 120 -6.72 54.67 -21.70
C PRO A 120 -7.94 55.40 -22.28
#